data_AF-A0A934CYV2-F1
#
_entry.id   AF-A0A934CYV2-F1
#
_cell.length_a   1.000
_cell.length_b   1.000
_cell.length_c   1.000
_cell.angle_alpha   90.00
_cell.angle_beta   90.00
_cell.angle_gamma   90.00
#
_symmetry.space_group_name_H-M   'P 1'
#
loop_
_entity.id
_entity.type
_entity.pdbx_description
1 polymer ?
#
loop_
_entity_poly.entity_id
_entity_poly.type
_entity_poly.pdbx_seq_one_letter_code
_entity_poly.pdbx_strand_id
1 'polypeptide(L)'
;MRKMTNLKPFKKGQSGNPKGRPKGARDGLRAHLNRVLQKTPDKTAVEILKELGVSLDDESNAEGVAYVLLRKALQGDIQAIKLIFDQTEQPLKQNISLETKDPVQIYLPDNGRSAESGPEVYE
;
A
#
# COMPACT_ATOMS: atom_id res chain seq x y z
N MET A 1 -32.76 21.71 9.31
CA MET A 1 -32.03 20.52 9.82
C MET A 1 -32.69 19.27 9.23
N ARG A 2 -32.09 18.58 8.25
CA ARG A 2 -32.69 17.36 7.68
C ARG A 2 -32.50 16.22 8.68
N LYS A 3 -33.59 15.74 9.29
CA LYS A 3 -33.54 14.58 10.19
C LYS A 3 -33.16 13.33 9.38
N MET A 4 -32.09 12.68 9.79
CA MET A 4 -31.62 11.38 9.30
C MET A 4 -32.55 10.26 9.81
N THR A 5 -33.80 10.21 9.36
CA THR A 5 -34.85 9.37 9.96
C THR A 5 -34.72 7.87 9.70
N ASN A 6 -33.81 7.43 8.83
CA ASN A 6 -33.68 6.02 8.41
C ASN A 6 -32.29 5.40 8.65
N LEU A 7 -31.40 6.04 9.40
CA LEU A 7 -30.07 5.50 9.69
C LEU A 7 -30.08 4.73 11.02
N LYS A 8 -29.78 3.43 10.96
CA LYS A 8 -29.58 2.60 12.16
C LYS A 8 -28.18 2.84 12.70
N PRO A 9 -28.01 3.18 14.00
CA PRO A 9 -26.69 3.37 14.58
C PRO A 9 -25.90 2.05 14.57
N PHE A 10 -24.58 2.15 14.39
CA PHE A 10 -23.67 1.00 14.48
C PHE A 10 -23.69 0.41 15.89
N LYS A 11 -23.58 -0.93 15.99
CA LYS A 11 -23.47 -1.59 17.30
C LYS A 11 -22.14 -1.23 17.96
N LYS A 12 -22.17 -0.80 19.22
CA LYS A 12 -20.97 -0.47 20.00
C LYS A 12 -20.05 -1.71 20.05
N GLY A 13 -18.78 -1.53 19.70
CA GLY A 13 -17.79 -2.62 19.63
C GLY A 13 -17.78 -3.41 18.31
N GLN A 14 -18.68 -3.11 17.36
CA GLN A 14 -18.67 -3.70 16.03
C GLN A 14 -18.16 -2.67 15.00
N SER A 15 -17.14 -3.04 14.23
CA SER A 15 -16.70 -2.23 13.09
C SER A 15 -17.87 -2.04 12.12
N GLY A 16 -18.05 -0.83 11.59
CA GLY A 16 -19.06 -0.53 10.57
C GLY A 16 -18.87 -1.31 9.26
N ASN A 17 -17.68 -1.91 9.07
CA ASN A 17 -17.41 -2.88 8.02
C ASN A 17 -16.82 -4.17 8.63
N PRO A 18 -17.66 -5.10 9.14
CA PRO A 18 -17.20 -6.32 9.79
C PRO A 18 -16.41 -7.26 8.87
N LYS A 19 -16.66 -7.22 7.56
CA LYS A 19 -15.96 -8.02 6.55
C LYS A 19 -14.64 -7.39 6.10
N GLY A 20 -14.33 -6.18 6.59
CA GLY A 20 -13.14 -5.42 6.20
C GLY A 20 -13.14 -5.02 4.72
N ARG A 21 -12.01 -4.46 4.27
CA ARG A 21 -11.79 -4.24 2.85
C ARG A 21 -11.71 -5.62 2.17
N PRO A 22 -12.49 -5.89 1.10
CA PRO A 22 -12.40 -7.16 0.40
C PRO A 22 -10.95 -7.43 -0.01
N LYS A 23 -10.45 -8.62 0.31
CA LYS A 23 -9.07 -9.03 -0.01
C LYS A 23 -8.92 -9.16 -1.53
N GLY A 24 -8.08 -8.30 -2.10
CA GLY A 24 -7.74 -8.30 -3.53
C GLY A 24 -8.86 -7.74 -4.40
N ALA A 25 -8.67 -6.53 -4.92
CA ALA A 25 -9.53 -6.03 -5.99
C ALA A 25 -9.31 -6.90 -7.24
N ARG A 26 -10.31 -7.71 -7.61
CA ARG A 26 -10.23 -8.62 -8.78
C ARG A 26 -10.17 -7.87 -10.11
N ASP A 27 -10.56 -6.61 -10.08
CA ASP A 27 -10.73 -5.73 -11.25
C ASP A 27 -9.77 -4.53 -11.22
N GLY A 28 -8.81 -4.51 -10.28
CA GLY A 28 -7.76 -3.49 -10.27
C GLY A 28 -6.75 -3.73 -11.38
N LEU A 29 -6.06 -2.66 -11.84
CA LEU A 29 -5.02 -2.75 -12.87
C LEU A 29 -3.99 -3.85 -12.58
N ARG A 30 -3.54 -3.97 -11.33
CA ARG A 30 -2.63 -5.04 -10.89
C ARG A 30 -3.20 -6.45 -11.19
N ALA A 31 -4.48 -6.68 -10.92
CA ALA A 31 -5.11 -7.98 -11.15
C ALA A 31 -5.23 -8.29 -12.65
N HIS A 32 -5.51 -7.27 -13.47
CA HIS A 32 -5.52 -7.40 -14.93
C HIS A 32 -4.12 -7.67 -15.48
N LEU A 33 -3.11 -6.92 -15.03
CA LEU A 33 -1.71 -7.12 -15.44
C LEU A 33 -1.21 -8.52 -15.08
N ASN A 34 -1.41 -8.97 -13.84
CA ASN A 34 -1.03 -10.32 -13.43
C ASN A 34 -1.66 -11.39 -14.32
N ARG A 35 -2.93 -11.22 -14.70
CA ARG A 35 -3.62 -12.16 -15.59
C ARG A 35 -3.05 -12.14 -17.01
N VAL A 36 -2.66 -10.98 -17.52
CA VAL A 36 -2.04 -10.87 -18.86
C VAL A 36 -0.63 -11.46 -18.86
N LEU A 37 0.17 -11.16 -17.83
CA LEU A 37 1.54 -11.64 -17.67
C LEU A 37 1.62 -13.17 -17.57
N GLN A 38 0.62 -13.82 -16.97
CA GLN A 38 0.57 -15.29 -16.84
C GLN A 38 0.08 -16.00 -18.11
N LYS A 39 -0.44 -15.29 -19.11
CA LYS A 39 -0.89 -15.90 -20.36
C LYS A 39 0.27 -16.14 -21.32
N THR A 40 0.06 -17.06 -22.24
CA THR A 40 0.90 -17.23 -23.41
C THR A 40 0.90 -15.98 -24.28
N PRO A 41 2.06 -15.53 -24.78
CA PRO A 41 2.16 -14.43 -25.72
C PRO A 41 1.34 -14.70 -26.98
N ASP A 42 0.73 -13.65 -27.51
CA ASP A 42 0.09 -13.73 -28.82
C ASP A 42 1.16 -13.74 -29.94
N LYS A 43 0.73 -14.00 -31.17
CA LYS A 43 1.63 -14.10 -32.32
C LYS A 43 2.47 -12.84 -32.50
N THR A 44 1.86 -11.67 -32.32
CA THR A 44 2.52 -10.37 -32.42
C THR A 44 3.64 -10.23 -31.38
N ALA A 45 3.38 -10.58 -30.12
CA ALA A 45 4.40 -10.54 -29.07
C ALA A 45 5.54 -11.54 -29.34
N VAL A 46 5.22 -12.74 -29.84
CA VAL A 46 6.25 -13.73 -30.24
C VAL A 46 7.13 -13.20 -31.37
N GLU A 47 6.56 -12.54 -32.38
CA GLU A 47 7.32 -11.95 -33.49
C GLU A 47 8.30 -10.88 -32.98
N ILE A 48 7.83 -9.97 -32.12
CA ILE A 48 8.68 -8.95 -31.48
C ILE A 48 9.84 -9.59 -30.70
N LEU A 49 9.56 -10.65 -29.92
CA LEU A 49 10.59 -11.34 -29.15
C LEU A 49 11.62 -12.04 -30.05
N LYS A 50 11.18 -12.63 -31.17
CA LYS A 50 12.06 -13.25 -32.15
C LYS A 50 12.96 -12.24 -32.86
N GLU A 51 12.44 -11.07 -33.21
CA GLU A 51 13.26 -9.97 -33.76
C GLU A 51 14.32 -9.50 -32.76
N LEU A 52 13.98 -9.54 -31.47
CA LEU A 52 14.93 -9.31 -30.38
C LEU A 52 15.84 -10.52 -30.10
N GLY A 53 15.77 -11.61 -30.87
CA GLY A 53 16.60 -12.80 -30.67
C GLY A 53 16.36 -13.51 -29.34
N VAL A 54 15.15 -13.41 -28.80
CA VAL A 54 14.74 -14.06 -27.55
C VAL A 54 13.94 -15.33 -27.90
N SER A 55 14.32 -16.44 -27.25
CA SER A 55 13.54 -17.69 -27.21
C SER A 55 12.95 -17.83 -25.81
N LEU A 56 11.67 -18.22 -25.72
CA LEU A 56 10.98 -18.45 -24.45
C LEU A 56 10.94 -19.94 -24.14
N ASP A 57 11.14 -20.30 -22.87
CA ASP A 57 11.07 -21.69 -22.40
C ASP A 57 9.72 -21.99 -21.75
N ASP A 58 9.16 -21.07 -20.96
CA ASP A 58 7.88 -21.22 -20.23
C ASP A 58 6.69 -20.58 -20.99
N GLU A 59 6.92 -20.09 -22.21
CA GLU A 59 5.96 -19.44 -23.10
C GLU A 59 5.00 -18.46 -22.39
N SER A 60 5.47 -17.67 -21.42
CA SER A 60 4.63 -16.70 -20.71
C SER A 60 4.99 -15.25 -21.07
N ASN A 61 4.00 -14.36 -21.05
CA ASN A 61 4.25 -12.93 -21.24
C ASN A 61 5.21 -12.36 -20.19
N ALA A 62 5.17 -12.88 -18.96
CA ALA A 62 6.07 -12.48 -17.88
C ALA A 62 7.54 -12.75 -18.24
N GLU A 63 7.83 -13.94 -18.78
CA GLU A 63 9.17 -14.32 -19.20
C GLU A 63 9.66 -13.44 -20.36
N GLY A 64 8.81 -13.21 -21.37
CA GLY A 64 9.16 -12.31 -22.47
C GLY A 64 9.47 -10.90 -22.01
N VAL A 65 8.67 -10.34 -21.09
CA VAL A 65 8.94 -9.02 -20.51
C VAL A 65 10.26 -9.01 -19.73
N ALA A 66 10.56 -10.08 -18.98
CA ALA A 66 11.82 -10.19 -18.23
C ALA A 66 13.04 -10.18 -19.16
N TYR A 67 13.01 -10.93 -20.27
CA TYR A 67 14.09 -10.92 -21.26
C TYR A 67 14.29 -9.55 -21.91
N VAL A 68 13.20 -8.87 -22.27
CA VAL A 68 13.27 -7.52 -22.85
C VAL A 68 13.88 -6.54 -21.84
N LEU A 69 13.44 -6.59 -20.57
CA LEU A 69 14.00 -5.76 -19.50
C LEU A 69 15.49 -6.03 -19.31
N LEU A 70 15.89 -7.30 -19.25
CA LEU A 70 17.29 -7.69 -19.09
C LEU A 70 18.13 -7.17 -20.27
N ARG A 71 17.68 -7.35 -21.50
CA ARG A 71 18.40 -6.87 -22.68
C ARG A 71 18.56 -5.35 -22.67
N LYS A 72 17.52 -4.60 -22.30
CA LYS A 72 17.61 -3.13 -22.16
C LYS A 72 18.58 -2.71 -21.07
N ALA A 73 18.56 -3.41 -19.93
CA ALA A 73 19.50 -3.17 -18.85
C ALA A 73 20.95 -3.41 -19.31
N LEU A 74 21.21 -4.49 -20.06
CA LEU A 74 22.52 -4.79 -20.65
C LEU A 74 22.97 -3.73 -21.66
N GLN A 75 22.04 -3.04 -22.33
CA GLN A 75 22.32 -1.91 -23.21
C GLN A 75 22.57 -0.59 -22.45
N GLY A 76 22.50 -0.59 -21.11
CA GLY A 76 22.73 0.57 -20.26
C GLY A 76 21.49 1.40 -19.95
N ASP A 77 20.28 0.88 -20.19
CA ASP A 77 19.04 1.56 -19.79
C ASP A 77 18.91 1.54 -18.25
N ILE A 78 19.18 2.70 -17.63
CA ILE A 78 19.14 2.89 -16.17
C ILE A 78 17.75 2.60 -15.60
N GLN A 79 16.67 2.87 -16.36
CA GLN A 79 15.31 2.61 -15.88
C GLN A 79 15.03 1.11 -15.84
N ALA A 80 15.48 0.36 -16.85
CA ALA A 80 15.36 -1.10 -16.85
C ALA A 80 16.17 -1.72 -15.68
N ILE A 81 17.40 -1.24 -15.45
CA ILE A 81 18.23 -1.66 -14.31
C ILE A 81 17.51 -1.40 -12.98
N LYS A 82 16.97 -0.19 -12.80
CA LYS A 82 16.23 0.19 -11.60
C LYS A 82 15.00 -0.70 -11.38
N LEU A 83 14.22 -0.97 -12.44
CA LEU A 83 13.03 -1.83 -12.34
C LEU A 83 13.37 -3.26 -11.95
N ILE A 84 14.47 -3.81 -12.47
CA ILE A 84 14.96 -5.13 -12.07
C ILE A 84 15.32 -5.11 -10.59
N PHE A 85 16.11 -4.12 -10.16
CA PHE A 85 16.54 -3.97 -8.76
C PHE A 85 15.35 -3.85 -7.80
N ASP A 86 14.39 -2.97 -8.11
CA ASP A 86 13.18 -2.77 -7.29
C ASP A 86 12.34 -4.06 -7.15
N GLN A 87 12.44 -4.99 -8.10
CA GLN A 87 11.67 -6.23 -8.13
C GLN A 87 12.41 -7.42 -7.50
N THR A 88 13.73 -7.50 -7.63
CA THR A 88 14.54 -8.63 -7.14
C THR A 88 15.08 -8.40 -5.73
N GLU A 89 15.40 -7.16 -5.40
CA GLU A 89 15.98 -6.81 -4.11
C GLU A 89 14.88 -6.44 -3.12
N GLN A 90 15.09 -6.78 -1.85
CA GLN A 90 14.22 -6.27 -0.80
C GLN A 90 14.50 -4.78 -0.61
N PRO A 91 13.47 -3.92 -0.55
CA PRO A 91 13.68 -2.53 -0.19
C PRO A 91 14.36 -2.49 1.18
N LEU A 92 15.43 -1.71 1.30
CA LEU A 92 16.12 -1.54 2.58
C LEU A 92 15.10 -1.12 3.63
N LYS A 93 15.08 -1.81 4.77
CA LYS A 93 14.18 -1.49 5.88
C LYS A 93 14.45 -0.05 6.30
N GLN A 94 13.50 0.83 6.02
CA GLN A 94 13.61 2.23 6.40
C GLN A 94 13.36 2.32 7.91
N ASN A 95 14.44 2.37 8.69
CA ASN A 95 14.35 2.60 10.13
C ASN A 95 13.96 4.06 10.35
N ILE A 96 12.70 4.30 10.73
CA ILE A 96 12.24 5.63 11.15
C ILE A 96 12.52 5.74 12.64
N SER A 97 13.46 6.62 13.03
CA SER A 97 13.66 6.97 14.43
C SER A 97 12.51 7.89 14.88
N LEU A 98 11.68 7.41 15.81
CA LEU A 98 10.58 8.16 16.43
C LEU A 98 11.03 8.81 17.74
N GLU A 99 12.24 9.35 17.81
CA GLU A 99 12.66 10.15 18.96
C GLU A 99 12.13 11.59 18.82
N THR A 100 10.91 11.81 19.30
CA THR A 100 10.45 13.16 19.65
C THR A 100 11.17 13.61 20.92
N LYS A 101 12.04 14.61 20.82
CA LYS A 101 12.71 15.27 21.96
C LYS A 101 11.77 16.17 22.78
N ASP A 102 10.56 16.41 22.30
CA ASP A 102 9.67 17.38 22.91
C ASP A 102 8.68 16.70 23.88
N PRO A 103 8.59 17.16 25.14
CA PRO A 103 7.67 16.59 26.10
C PRO A 103 6.22 16.82 25.66
N VAL A 104 5.41 15.77 25.77
CA VAL A 104 3.97 15.82 25.52
C VAL A 104 3.31 16.73 26.57
N GLN A 105 2.87 17.92 26.17
CA GLN A 105 2.02 18.77 27.01
C GLN A 105 0.62 18.17 27.10
N ILE A 106 0.27 17.66 28.28
CA ILE A 106 -1.09 17.21 28.59
C ILE A 106 -1.87 18.42 29.09
N TYR A 107 -2.83 18.92 28.29
CA TYR A 107 -3.78 19.93 28.75
C TYR A 107 -4.94 19.22 29.46
N LEU A 108 -5.00 19.31 30.78
CA LEU A 108 -6.18 18.92 31.54
C LEU A 108 -7.20 20.07 31.44
N PRO A 109 -8.39 19.87 30.84
CA PRO A 109 -9.42 20.89 30.88
C PRO A 109 -9.90 21.07 32.32
N ASP A 110 -9.95 22.33 32.77
CA ASP A 110 -10.54 22.69 34.06
C ASP A 110 -12.01 22.26 34.08
N ASN A 111 -12.26 21.15 34.77
CA ASN A 111 -13.62 20.68 35.03
C ASN A 111 -14.18 21.54 36.16
N GLY A 112 -14.77 22.67 35.79
CA GLY A 112 -15.34 23.71 36.67
C GLY A 112 -16.11 23.17 37.88
N ARG A 113 -15.40 22.91 38.97
CA ARG A 113 -15.94 22.78 40.32
C ARG A 113 -15.43 23.95 41.12
N SER A 114 -16.30 24.94 41.28
CA SER A 114 -16.21 25.96 42.33
C SER A 114 -16.08 25.25 43.68
N ALA A 115 -14.89 25.35 44.27
CA ALA A 115 -14.66 24.92 45.65
C ALA A 115 -15.16 26.03 46.58
N GLU A 116 -16.39 25.87 47.08
CA GLU A 116 -16.79 26.49 48.34
C GLU A 116 -16.30 25.59 49.48
N SER A 117 -15.30 26.04 50.24
CA SER A 117 -15.16 25.71 51.66
C SER A 117 -14.17 26.68 52.31
N GLY A 118 -14.65 27.41 53.32
CA GLY A 118 -13.94 28.49 54.02
C GLY A 118 -12.75 28.03 54.88
N PRO A 119 -12.09 28.97 55.58
CA PRO A 119 -10.85 28.69 56.30
C PRO A 119 -11.12 28.04 57.66
N GLU A 120 -10.55 26.87 57.91
CA GLU A 120 -10.36 26.37 59.28
C GLU A 120 -9.01 26.90 59.81
N VAL A 121 -9.11 27.74 60.83
CA VAL A 121 -8.02 28.15 61.70
C VAL A 121 -7.81 27.03 62.71
N TYR A 122 -6.58 26.55 62.86
CA TYR A 122 -6.19 25.71 63.99
C TYR A 122 -5.21 26.52 64.86
N GLU A 123 -5.54 26.64 66.15
CA GLU A 123 -4.71 27.21 67.21
C GLU A 123 -3.43 26.38 67.47
#